data_AF-A0A0S8KJH8-F1
#
_entry.id   AF-A0A0S8KJH8-F1
#
_cell.length_a   1.000
_cell.length_b   1.000
_cell.length_c   1.000
_cell.angle_alpha   90.00
_cell.angle_beta   90.00
_cell.angle_gamma   90.00
#
_symmetry.space_group_name_H-M   'P 1'
#
loop_
_entity.id
_entity.type
_entity.pdbx_description
1 polymer ?
#
loop_
_entity_poly.entity_id
_entity_poly.type
_entity_poly.pdbx_seq_one_letter_code
_entity_poly.pdbx_strand_id
1 'polypeptide(L)' 'MRALVVYDSMYGNTQQVAQAIAATLEPDGSVRAVKVDQVSPQDLVG' A
#
# COMPACT_ATOMS: atom_id res chain seq x y z
N MET A 1 5.59 2.66 13.20
CA MET A 1 4.17 2.65 12.77
C MET A 1 3.90 1.40 11.93
N ARG A 2 2.63 0.97 11.76
CA ARG A 2 2.24 -0.01 10.74
C ARG A 2 1.25 0.67 9.80
N ALA A 3 1.53 0.66 8.50
CA ALA A 3 0.70 1.32 7.50
C ALA A 3 0.43 0.41 6.30
N LEU A 4 -0.74 0.62 5.69
CA LEU A 4 -1.17 -0.06 4.48
C LEU A 4 -1.56 0.99 3.44
N VAL A 5 -0.88 0.99 2.29
CA VAL A 5 -1.22 1.80 1.12
C VAL A 5 -2.05 0.94 0.19
N VAL A 6 -3.37 1.17 0.17
CA VAL A 6 -4.26 0.48 -0.77
C VAL A 6 -4.36 1.31 -2.05
N TYR A 7 -4.21 0.66 -3.20
CA TYR A 7 -4.31 1.32 -4.50
C TYR A 7 -5.18 0.52 -5.49
N ASP A 8 -5.68 1.21 -6.51
CA ASP A 8 -6.25 0.57 -7.69
C ASP A 8 -5.52 1.06 -8.94
N SER A 9 -5.31 0.17 -9.91
CA SER A 9 -4.50 0.45 -11.09
C SER A 9 -4.81 -0.54 -12.20
N MET A 10 -5.18 -0.02 -13.37
CA MET A 10 -5.33 -0.82 -14.60
C MET A 10 -4.03 -0.93 -15.40
N TYR A 11 -3.25 0.16 -15.44
CA TYR A 11 -2.07 0.26 -16.32
C TYR A 11 -0.74 0.33 -15.56
N GLY A 12 -0.76 0.26 -14.22
CA GLY A 12 0.46 0.26 -13.39
C GLY A 12 0.94 1.64 -12.91
N ASN A 13 0.42 2.74 -13.44
CA ASN A 13 0.83 4.09 -13.02
C ASN A 13 0.53 4.35 -11.54
N THR A 14 -0.69 4.05 -11.09
CA THR A 14 -1.07 4.23 -9.67
C THR A 14 -0.28 3.29 -8.75
N GLN A 15 0.09 2.10 -9.23
CA GLN A 15 0.95 1.18 -8.48
C GLN A 15 2.33 1.78 -8.23
N GLN A 16 2.95 2.40 -9.24
CA GLN A 16 4.25 3.06 -9.08
C GLN A 16 4.18 4.18 -8.03
N VAL A 17 3.11 4.98 -8.05
CA VAL A 17 2.87 6.01 -7.03
C VAL A 17 2.69 5.39 -5.64
N ALA A 18 1.88 4.33 -5.52
CA ALA A 18 1.66 3.64 -4.25
C ALA A 18 2.94 3.03 -3.65
N GLN A 19 3.80 2.46 -4.51
CA GLN A 19 5.12 1.95 -4.12
C GLN A 19 6.05 3.07 -3.65
N ALA A 20 6.07 4.22 -4.33
CA ALA A 20 6.86 5.37 -3.93
C ALA A 20 6.42 5.95 -2.57
N ILE A 21 5.10 5.98 -2.31
CA ILE A 21 4.55 6.37 -1.02
C ILE A 21 5.01 5.37 0.06
N ALA A 22 4.87 4.07 -0.19
CA ALA A 22 5.29 3.04 0.76
C ALA A 22 6.79 3.15 1.11
N ALA A 23 7.66 3.25 0.09
CA ALA A 23 9.11 3.39 0.28
C ALA A 23 9.51 4.65 1.07
N THR A 24 8.76 5.75 0.90
CA THR A 24 9.01 6.99 1.65
C THR A 24 8.67 6.85 3.13
N LEU A 25 7.70 5.99 3.46
CA LEU A 25 7.23 5.77 4.83
C LEU A 25 7.94 4.60 5.55
N GLU A 26 8.72 3.78 4.83
CA GLU A 26 9.49 2.66 5.40
C GLU A 26 10.42 3.06 6.57
N PRO A 27 11.08 4.24 6.58
CA PRO A 27 11.91 4.66 7.72
C PRO A 27 11.11 4.80 9.03
N ASP A 28 9.81 5.11 8.95
CA ASP A 28 8.93 5.35 10.11
C ASP A 28 8.19 4.07 10.56
N GLY A 29 8.34 2.97 9.81
CA GLY A 29 7.83 1.66 10.20
C GLY A 29 7.50 0.72 9.05
N SER A 30 6.73 -0.33 9.37
CA SER A 30 6.36 -1.35 8.38
C SER A 30 5.22 -0.85 7.50
N VAL A 31 5.50 -0.67 6.21
CA VAL A 31 4.54 -0.20 5.22
C VAL A 31 4.44 -1.19 4.08
N ARG A 32 3.20 -1.45 3.61
CA ARG A 32 2.95 -2.29 2.44
C ARG A 32 2.06 -1.56 1.46
N ALA A 33 2.35 -1.68 0.17
CA ALA A 33 1.43 -1.29 -0.90
C ALA A 33 0.69 -2.53 -1.41
N VAL A 34 -0.64 -2.50 -1.44
CA VAL A 34 -1.49 -3.64 -1.85
C VAL A 34 -2.58 -3.17 -2.80
N LYS A 35 -2.82 -3.93 -3.88
CA LYS A 35 -3.89 -3.63 -4.83
C LYS A 35 -5.24 -3.95 -4.18
N VAL A 36 -6.27 -3.15 -4.46
CA VAL A 36 -7.59 -3.25 -3.82
C VAL A 36 -8.24 -4.64 -3.93
N ASP A 37 -8.00 -5.35 -5.04
CA ASP A 37 -8.50 -6.71 -5.28
C ASP A 37 -7.76 -7.81 -4.48
N GLN A 38 -6.67 -7.45 -3.81
CA GLN A 38 -5.86 -8.34 -2.97
C GLN A 38 -5.98 -8.01 -1.48
N VAL A 39 -6.73 -6.96 -1.12
CA VAL A 39 -6.95 -6.58 0.28
C VAL A 39 -7.95 -7.55 0.91
N SER A 40 -7.56 -8.14 2.05
CA SER A 40 -8.49 -8.88 2.89
C SER A 40 -9.05 -7.98 4.00
N PRO A 41 -10.23 -8.29 4.58
CA PRO A 41 -10.74 -7.55 5.73
C PRO A 41 -9.76 -7.51 6.91
N GLN A 42 -8.94 -8.55 7.07
CA GLN A 42 -7.93 -8.64 8.13
C GLN A 42 -6.80 -7.62 7.94
N ASP A 43 -6.50 -7.22 6.71
CA ASP A 43 -5.51 -6.17 6.42
C ASP A 43 -5.97 -4.78 6.87
N LEU A 44 -7.28 -4.58 7.05
CA LEU A 44 -7.89 -3.31 7.42
C LEU A 44 -8.17 -3.18 8.92
N VAL A 45 -7.88 -4.23 9.70
CA VAL A 45 -7.98 -4.18 11.16
C VAL A 45 -6.69 -3.57 11.70
N GLY A 46 -6.82 -2.38 12.29
CA GLY A 46 -5.73 -1.63 12.94
C GLY A 46 -5.57 -1.96 14.42
#